data_AF-A0A931U9Q5-F1
#
_entry.id   AF-A0A931U9Q5-F1
#
_cell.length_a   1.000
_cell.length_b   1.000
_cell.length_c   1.000
_cell.angle_alpha   90.00
_cell.angle_beta   90.00
_cell.angle_gamma   90.00
#
_symmetry.space_group_name_H-M   'P 1'
#
loop_
_entity.id
_entity.type
_entity.pdbx_description
1 polymer ?
#
loop_
_entity_poly.entity_id
_entity_poly.type
_entity_poly.pdbx_seq_one_letter_code
_entity_poly.pdbx_strand_id
1 'polypeptide(L)'
;MKSKLAKKQREKIMKQFGGRMPTKEEIFEKIKASQERMMQALAGAARTAPDDPETRKQLLEVIERASKLRGKIYEQVLKEKPPKIRENPDESN
;
A
#
# COMPACT_ATOMS: atom_id res chain seq x y z
N MET A 1 7.43 -24.16 4.00
CA MET A 1 6.93 -24.70 2.72
C MET A 1 7.12 -23.67 1.62
N LYS A 2 7.90 -23.96 0.56
CA LYS A 2 8.02 -23.05 -0.60
C LYS A 2 6.70 -23.09 -1.38
N SER A 3 5.83 -22.10 -1.14
CA SER A 3 4.56 -21.97 -1.87
C SER A 3 4.86 -21.69 -3.34
N LYS A 4 4.79 -22.73 -4.19
CA LYS A 4 4.85 -22.57 -5.65
C LYS A 4 3.55 -21.92 -6.08
N LEU A 5 3.63 -20.74 -6.70
CA LEU A 5 2.49 -20.05 -7.30
C LEU A 5 1.73 -21.01 -8.23
N ALA A 6 0.42 -21.10 -8.08
CA ALA A 6 -0.41 -21.91 -8.95
C ALA A 6 -0.33 -21.40 -10.40
N LYS A 7 -0.42 -22.29 -11.40
CA LYS A 7 -0.30 -21.94 -12.84
C LYS A 7 -1.20 -20.76 -13.23
N LYS A 8 -2.46 -20.76 -12.77
CA LYS A 8 -3.43 -19.67 -13.00
C LYS A 8 -3.00 -18.33 -12.39
N GLN A 9 -2.37 -18.35 -11.21
CA GLN A 9 -1.85 -17.13 -10.57
C GLN A 9 -0.65 -16.58 -11.35
N ARG A 10 0.24 -17.47 -11.80
CA ARG A 10 1.40 -17.09 -12.60
C ARG A 10 1.01 -16.46 -13.94
N GLU A 11 0.07 -17.05 -14.66
CA GLU A 11 -0.47 -16.48 -15.91
C GLU A 11 -1.12 -15.12 -15.69
N LYS A 12 -1.88 -14.94 -14.59
CA LYS A 12 -2.50 -13.66 -14.24
C LYS A 12 -1.45 -12.58 -13.97
N ILE A 13 -0.39 -12.92 -13.23
CA ILE A 13 0.74 -12.02 -13.00
C ILE A 13 1.41 -11.69 -14.33
N MET A 14 1.74 -12.68 -15.16
CA MET A 14 2.39 -12.44 -16.45
C MET A 14 1.55 -11.52 -17.36
N LYS A 15 0.23 -11.73 -17.45
CA LYS A 15 -0.67 -10.83 -18.20
C LYS A 15 -0.61 -9.38 -17.71
N GLN A 16 -0.54 -9.16 -16.40
CA GLN A 16 -0.44 -7.82 -15.83
C GLN A 16 0.90 -7.12 -16.12
N PHE A 17 1.92 -7.86 -16.54
CA PHE A 17 3.27 -7.37 -16.84
C PHE A 17 3.70 -7.69 -18.28
N GLY A 18 2.75 -7.70 -19.23
CA GLY A 18 3.05 -7.79 -20.66
C GLY A 18 3.45 -9.18 -21.16
N GLY A 19 2.98 -10.25 -20.49
CA GLY A 19 3.21 -11.64 -20.91
C GLY A 19 4.53 -12.25 -20.41
N ARG A 20 5.35 -11.52 -19.67
CA ARG A 20 6.57 -12.04 -19.04
C ARG A 20 6.46 -12.10 -17.52
N MET A 21 7.31 -12.90 -16.90
CA MET A 21 7.45 -12.89 -15.45
C MET A 21 8.08 -11.55 -15.04
N PRO A 22 7.44 -10.76 -14.15
CA PRO A 22 8.02 -9.51 -13.69
C PRO A 22 9.21 -9.73 -12.77
N THR A 23 10.13 -8.78 -12.74
CA THR A 23 11.21 -8.77 -11.74
C THR A 23 10.68 -8.35 -10.37
N LYS A 24 11.50 -8.51 -9.33
CA LYS A 24 11.11 -8.09 -7.97
C LYS A 24 10.89 -6.58 -7.91
N GLU A 25 11.73 -5.82 -8.61
CA GLU A 25 11.69 -4.36 -8.68
C GLU A 25 10.40 -3.86 -9.35
N GLU A 26 9.95 -4.53 -10.41
CA GLU A 26 8.71 -4.16 -11.10
C GLU A 26 7.45 -4.49 -10.29
N ILE A 27 7.46 -5.63 -9.60
CA ILE A 27 6.41 -5.97 -8.64
C ILE A 27 6.37 -4.89 -7.56
N PHE A 28 7.52 -4.47 -7.08
CA PHE A 28 7.64 -3.46 -6.04
C PHE A 28 7.11 -2.10 -6.48
N GLU A 29 7.57 -1.57 -7.61
CA GLU A 29 7.10 -0.28 -8.14
C GLU A 29 5.58 -0.29 -8.36
N LYS A 30 5.03 -1.40 -8.83
CA LYS A 30 3.58 -1.54 -9.00
C LYS A 30 2.82 -1.56 -7.66
N ILE A 31 3.36 -2.23 -6.64
CA ILE A 31 2.76 -2.21 -5.30
C ILE A 31 2.87 -0.82 -4.68
N LYS A 32 4.02 -0.17 -4.79
CA LYS A 32 4.26 1.19 -4.29
C LYS A 32 3.28 2.17 -4.92
N ALA A 33 3.17 2.20 -6.25
CA ALA A 33 2.22 3.05 -6.97
C ALA A 33 0.75 2.74 -6.62
N SER A 34 0.43 1.47 -6.32
CA SER A 34 -0.91 1.12 -5.84
C SER A 34 -1.18 1.63 -4.43
N GLN A 35 -0.21 1.55 -3.53
CA GLN A 35 -0.33 2.04 -2.16
C GLN A 35 -0.36 3.57 -2.10
N GLU A 36 0.45 4.25 -2.91
CA GLU A 36 0.45 5.72 -3.01
C GLU A 36 -0.91 6.24 -3.48
N ARG A 37 -1.50 5.62 -4.52
CA ARG A 37 -2.85 5.97 -4.98
C ARG A 37 -3.91 5.74 -3.90
N MET A 38 -3.80 4.64 -3.15
CA MET A 38 -4.72 4.34 -2.04
C MET A 38 -4.60 5.40 -0.94
N MET A 39 -3.38 5.74 -0.54
CA MET A 39 -3.14 6.76 0.49
C MET A 39 -3.61 8.16 0.04
N GLN A 40 -3.41 8.52 -1.24
CA GLN A 40 -3.93 9.77 -1.80
C GLN A 40 -5.46 9.80 -1.79
N ALA A 41 -6.12 8.71 -2.17
CA ALA A 41 -7.57 8.61 -2.13
C ALA A 41 -8.12 8.73 -0.69
N LEU A 42 -7.47 8.06 0.27
CA LEU A 42 -7.83 8.16 1.69
C LEU A 42 -7.60 9.56 2.25
N ALA A 43 -6.50 10.23 1.89
CA ALA A 43 -6.24 11.61 2.29
C ALA A 43 -7.27 12.59 1.68
N GLY A 44 -7.65 12.38 0.42
CA GLY A 44 -8.72 13.14 -0.23
C GLY A 44 -10.06 12.95 0.49
N ALA A 45 -10.43 11.70 0.76
CA ALA A 45 -11.63 11.37 1.50
C ALA A 45 -11.63 11.95 2.93
N ALA A 46 -10.48 12.01 3.60
CA ALA A 46 -10.33 12.67 4.90
C ALA A 46 -10.60 14.17 4.85
N ARG A 47 -10.14 14.85 3.79
CA ARG A 47 -10.33 16.29 3.60
C ARG A 47 -11.76 16.66 3.26
N THR A 48 -12.49 15.76 2.59
CA THR A 48 -13.86 15.99 2.14
C THR A 48 -14.89 15.27 3.00
N ALA A 49 -14.46 14.58 4.07
CA ALA A 49 -15.37 13.86 4.95
C ALA A 49 -16.27 14.87 5.67
N PRO A 50 -17.58 14.57 5.84
CA PRO A 50 -18.42 15.34 6.74
C PRO A 50 -17.82 15.32 8.14
N ASP A 51 -18.05 16.38 8.93
CA ASP A 51 -17.60 16.52 10.33
C ASP A 51 -18.26 15.52 11.31
N ASP A 52 -18.74 14.39 10.78
CA ASP A 52 -19.24 13.27 11.55
C ASP A 52 -18.08 12.53 12.23
N PRO A 53 -18.03 12.51 13.58
CA PRO A 53 -16.92 11.90 14.33
C PRO A 53 -16.75 10.40 14.06
N GLU A 54 -17.85 9.69 13.77
CA GLU A 54 -17.84 8.25 13.53
C GLU A 54 -17.22 7.91 12.17
N THR A 55 -17.60 8.66 11.14
CA THR A 55 -17.02 8.57 9.79
C THR A 55 -15.53 8.89 9.80
N ARG A 56 -15.12 9.94 10.54
CA ARG A 56 -13.71 10.30 10.69
C ARG A 56 -12.91 9.19 11.39
N LYS A 57 -13.47 8.57 12.43
CA LYS A 57 -12.85 7.44 13.13
C LYS A 57 -12.66 6.24 12.23
N GLN A 58 -13.69 5.84 11.48
CA GLN A 58 -13.61 4.72 10.53
C GLN A 58 -12.55 4.97 9.46
N LEU A 59 -12.46 6.20 8.96
CA LEU A 59 -11.48 6.56 7.95
C LEU A 59 -10.04 6.49 8.46
N LEU A 60 -9.79 6.97 9.69
CA LEU A 60 -8.50 6.83 10.37
C LEU A 60 -8.12 5.37 10.59
N GLU A 61 -9.06 4.51 11.00
CA GLU A 61 -8.81 3.07 11.15
C GLU A 61 -8.40 2.42 9.81
N VAL A 62 -9.04 2.81 8.70
CA VAL A 62 -8.68 2.30 7.37
C VAL A 62 -7.29 2.76 6.95
N ILE A 63 -6.94 4.03 7.21
CA ILE A 63 -5.59 4.57 6.96
C ILE A 63 -4.53 3.82 7.77
N GLU A 64 -4.81 3.53 9.04
CA GLU A 64 -3.89 2.79 9.91
C GLU A 64 -3.68 1.35 9.42
N ARG A 65 -4.76 0.66 9.03
CA ARG A 65 -4.70 -0.70 8.46
C ARG A 65 -3.92 -0.72 7.16
N ALA A 66 -4.13 0.26 6.28
CA ALA A 66 -3.39 0.39 5.02
C ALA A 66 -1.88 0.60 5.28
N SER A 67 -1.54 1.42 6.28
CA SER A 67 -0.16 1.70 6.69
C SER A 67 0.53 0.47 7.27
N LYS A 68 -0.15 -0.30 8.13
CA LYS A 68 0.35 -1.58 8.67
C LYS A 68 0.57 -2.61 7.56
N LEU A 69 -0.36 -2.72 6.60
CA LEU A 69 -0.22 -3.62 5.46
C LEU A 69 0.98 -3.23 4.59
N ARG A 70 1.15 -1.93 4.33
CA ARG A 70 2.33 -1.39 3.66
C ARG A 70 3.61 -1.79 4.37
N GLY A 71 3.71 -1.56 5.68
CA GLY A 71 4.87 -1.98 6.49
C GLY A 71 5.21 -3.47 6.32
N LYS A 72 4.21 -4.35 6.44
CA LYS A 72 4.39 -5.81 6.26
C LYS A 72 4.90 -6.18 4.88
N ILE A 73 4.38 -5.55 3.82
CA ILE A 73 4.83 -5.83 2.45
C ILE A 73 6.29 -5.41 2.27
N TYR A 74 6.67 -4.24 2.77
CA TYR A 74 8.07 -3.79 2.75
C TYR A 74 8.96 -4.77 3.53
N GLU A 75 8.60 -5.15 4.75
CA GLU A 75 9.40 -6.11 5.53
C GLU A 75 9.56 -7.48 4.85
N GLN A 76 8.45 -8.03 4.32
CA GLN A 76 8.45 -9.37 3.71
C GLN A 76 9.12 -9.40 2.33
N VAL A 77 8.95 -8.36 1.53
CA VAL A 77 9.44 -8.31 0.16
C VAL A 77 10.83 -7.70 0.07
N LEU A 78 11.11 -6.64 0.84
CA LEU A 78 12.35 -5.90 0.72
C LEU A 78 13.46 -6.34 1.67
N LYS A 79 13.18 -6.92 2.85
CA LYS A 79 14.17 -6.95 3.96
C LYS A 79 14.78 -5.57 4.29
N GLU A 80 14.33 -4.48 3.64
CA GLU A 80 14.68 -3.11 3.93
C GLU A 80 13.54 -2.48 4.72
N LYS A 81 13.92 -1.68 5.72
CA LYS A 81 12.95 -0.98 6.57
C LYS A 81 12.11 -0.04 5.69
N PRO A 82 10.78 0.01 5.89
CA PRO A 82 9.95 1.00 5.22
C PRO A 82 10.52 2.41 5.48
N PRO A 83 10.46 3.33 4.50
CA PRO A 83 10.90 4.70 4.72
C PRO A 83 10.10 5.27 5.89
N LYS A 84 10.81 5.80 6.90
CA LYS A 84 10.20 6.46 8.05
C LYS A 84 9.29 7.56 7.52
N ILE A 85 7.99 7.39 7.73
CA ILE A 85 7.02 8.47 7.52
C ILE A 85 7.43 9.52 8.55
N ARG A 86 8.02 10.63 8.09
CA ARG A 86 8.16 11.80 8.96
C ARG A 86 6.73 12.20 9.31
N GLU A 87 6.39 12.10 10.59
CA GLU A 87 5.22 12.81 11.12
C GLU A 87 5.29 14.24 10.59
N ASN A 88 4.20 14.72 10.00
CA ASN A 88 4.10 16.07 9.45
C ASN A 88 4.74 17.07 10.42
N PRO A 89 5.75 17.85 10.01
CA PRO A 89 6.34 18.87 10.87
C PRO A 89 5.52 20.17 10.80
N ASP A 90 4.20 20.09 10.92
CA ASP A 90 3.30 21.26 10.78
C ASP A 90 2.19 21.31 11.85
N GLU A 91 2.48 20.78 13.03
CA GLU A 91 1.71 21.12 14.24
C GLU A 91 2.66 21.32 15.42
N SER A 92 3.33 22.48 15.48
CA SER A 92 3.77 23.14 16.72
C SER A 92 4.24 24.56 16.41
N ASN A 93 3.31 25.50 16.60
CA ASN A 93 3.44 26.95 16.90
C ASN A 93 4.62 27.75 16.33
#